data_AF-A0A9R1FTK2-F1
#
_entry.id   AF-A0A9R1FTK2-F1
#
_cell.length_a   1.000
_cell.length_b   1.000
_cell.length_c   1.000
_cell.angle_alpha   90.00
_cell.angle_beta   90.00
_cell.angle_gamma   90.00
#
_symmetry.space_group_name_H-M   'P 1'
#
loop_
_entity.id
_entity.type
_entity.pdbx_description
1 polymer ?
#
loop_
_entity_poly.entity_id
_entity_poly.type
_entity_poly.pdbx_seq_one_letter_code
_entity_poly.pdbx_strand_id
1 'polypeptide(L)'
;MVLVVLAALSYGLPATRSGIDFIARTCKKTTNPALCVAMLSADPKSGHASTEHDLASVALQIATNTAKKNAAIICDLGGSTCENAFKGIHKKSPMADMDRETMERCGVAGDLIGLLVAK
;
A
#
# COMPACT_ATOMS: atom_id res chain seq x y z
N MET A 1 0.96 7.32 -40.18
CA MET A 1 0.90 7.85 -38.80
C MET A 1 -0.47 7.61 -38.16
N VAL A 2 -0.93 6.35 -38.13
CA VAL A 2 -2.23 5.95 -37.52
C VAL A 2 -2.00 4.89 -36.43
N LEU A 3 -0.87 4.17 -36.47
CA LEU A 3 -0.54 3.10 -35.52
C LEU A 3 -0.09 3.59 -34.13
N VAL A 4 0.39 4.83 -34.00
CA VAL A 4 0.92 5.34 -32.71
C VAL A 4 -0.21 5.88 -31.81
N VAL A 5 -1.34 6.29 -32.39
CA VAL A 5 -2.47 6.86 -31.63
C VAL A 5 -3.24 5.78 -30.87
N LEU A 6 -3.23 4.53 -31.35
CA LEU A 6 -3.86 3.39 -30.66
C LEU A 6 -3.14 2.98 -29.37
N ALA A 7 -1.85 3.29 -29.22
CA ALA A 7 -1.09 2.96 -28.02
C ALA A 7 -1.33 3.94 -26.84
N ALA A 8 -1.84 5.14 -27.13
CA ALA A 8 -2.13 6.14 -26.10
C ALA A 8 -3.49 5.90 -25.38
N LEU A 9 -4.36 5.07 -25.95
CA LEU A 9 -5.64 4.68 -25.33
C LEU A 9 -5.49 3.56 -24.28
N SER A 10 -4.28 2.99 -24.13
CA SER A 10 -4.00 1.89 -23.19
C SER A 10 -3.83 2.34 -21.73
N TYR A 11 -3.65 3.64 -21.47
CA TYR A 11 -3.35 4.15 -20.12
C TYR A 11 -4.58 4.32 -19.21
N GLY A 12 -5.74 3.84 -19.65
CA GLY A 12 -6.97 3.90 -18.88
C GLY A 12 -7.97 2.85 -19.30
N LEU A 13 -7.55 1.59 -19.50
CA LEU A 13 -8.54 0.53 -19.66
C LEU A 13 -9.38 0.45 -18.37
N PRO A 14 -10.71 0.64 -18.45
CA PRO A 14 -11.57 0.26 -17.35
C PRO A 14 -11.32 -1.23 -17.10
N ALA A 15 -11.18 -1.61 -15.83
CA ALA A 15 -11.07 -3.00 -15.41
C ALA A 15 -12.05 -3.83 -16.25
N THR A 16 -11.53 -4.80 -17.01
CA THR A 16 -12.35 -5.61 -17.90
C THR A 16 -13.51 -6.18 -17.09
N ARG A 17 -14.73 -6.19 -17.65
CA ARG A 17 -15.92 -6.71 -16.95
C ARG A 17 -15.68 -8.11 -16.39
N SER A 18 -14.87 -8.91 -17.10
CA SER A 18 -14.36 -10.21 -16.67
C SER A 18 -13.52 -10.18 -15.39
N GLY A 19 -12.70 -9.15 -15.16
CA GLY A 19 -11.92 -8.99 -13.94
C GLY A 19 -12.80 -8.66 -12.73
N ILE A 20 -13.80 -7.80 -12.89
CA ILE A 20 -14.78 -7.49 -11.82
C ILE A 20 -15.58 -8.74 -11.45
N ASP A 21 -16.05 -9.49 -12.45
CA ASP A 21 -16.79 -10.74 -12.23
C ASP A 21 -15.92 -11.81 -11.57
N PHE A 22 -14.63 -11.86 -11.91
CA PHE A 22 -13.67 -12.77 -11.29
C PHE A 22 -13.40 -12.41 -9.82
N ILE A 23 -13.13 -11.14 -9.52
CA ILE A 23 -12.98 -10.63 -8.14
C ILE A 23 -14.21 -10.96 -7.31
N ALA A 24 -15.42 -10.67 -7.81
CA ALA A 24 -16.67 -10.94 -7.09
C ALA A 24 -16.85 -12.44 -6.77
N ARG A 25 -16.56 -13.33 -7.74
CA ARG A 25 -16.64 -14.79 -7.52
C ARG A 25 -15.61 -15.28 -6.50
N THR A 26 -14.38 -14.80 -6.56
CA THR A 26 -13.33 -15.18 -5.62
C THR A 26 -13.64 -14.64 -4.21
N CYS A 27 -14.04 -13.38 -4.10
CA CYS A 27 -14.39 -12.75 -2.83
C CYS A 27 -15.58 -13.39 -2.12
N LYS A 28 -16.51 -14.01 -2.85
CA LYS A 28 -17.62 -14.78 -2.25
C LYS A 28 -17.14 -15.95 -1.38
N LYS A 29 -15.92 -16.46 -1.62
CA LYS A 29 -15.31 -17.54 -0.82
C LYS A 29 -14.67 -17.05 0.49
N THR A 30 -14.61 -15.73 0.72
CA THR A 30 -13.93 -15.15 1.88
C THR A 30 -14.87 -14.89 3.05
N THR A 31 -14.32 -14.75 4.26
CA THR A 31 -15.07 -14.43 5.48
C THR A 31 -15.73 -13.05 5.43
N ASN A 32 -15.21 -12.11 4.64
CA ASN A 32 -15.79 -10.77 4.46
C ASN A 32 -15.80 -10.36 2.97
N PRO A 33 -16.82 -10.79 2.21
CA PRO A 33 -16.88 -10.55 0.76
C PRO A 33 -16.90 -9.07 0.39
N ALA A 34 -17.60 -8.23 1.16
CA ALA A 34 -17.70 -6.79 0.88
C ALA A 34 -16.35 -6.09 1.03
N LEU A 35 -15.61 -6.39 2.11
CA LEU A 35 -14.26 -5.85 2.30
C LEU A 35 -13.29 -6.36 1.23
N CYS A 36 -13.37 -7.65 0.86
CA CYS A 36 -12.54 -8.23 -0.20
C CYS A 36 -12.73 -7.51 -1.54
N VAL A 37 -13.99 -7.28 -1.96
CA VAL A 37 -14.28 -6.57 -3.22
C VAL A 37 -13.78 -5.13 -3.13
N ALA A 38 -14.04 -4.42 -2.04
CA ALA A 38 -13.59 -3.03 -1.85
C ALA A 38 -12.06 -2.91 -1.92
N MET A 39 -11.35 -3.83 -1.25
CA MET A 39 -9.89 -3.87 -1.21
C MET A 39 -9.30 -4.13 -2.60
N LEU A 40 -9.74 -5.19 -3.27
CA LEU A 40 -9.17 -5.59 -4.57
C LEU A 40 -9.58 -4.63 -5.69
N SER A 41 -10.80 -4.11 -5.68
CA SER A 41 -11.26 -3.17 -6.72
C SER A 41 -10.57 -1.80 -6.64
N ALA A 42 -10.03 -1.44 -5.48
CA ALA A 42 -9.26 -0.21 -5.30
C ALA A 42 -7.82 -0.31 -5.85
N ASP A 43 -7.32 -1.53 -6.11
CA ASP A 43 -5.98 -1.74 -6.67
C ASP A 43 -6.06 -2.06 -8.17
N PRO A 44 -5.48 -1.23 -9.06
CA PRO A 44 -5.52 -1.46 -10.51
C PRO A 44 -4.80 -2.74 -10.96
N LYS A 45 -3.90 -3.31 -10.15
CA LYS A 45 -3.23 -4.59 -10.46
C LYS A 45 -4.21 -5.75 -10.42
N SER A 46 -5.28 -5.66 -9.63
CA SER A 46 -6.34 -6.69 -9.59
C SER A 46 -7.06 -6.84 -10.93
N GLY A 47 -7.09 -5.80 -11.77
CA GLY A 47 -7.70 -5.86 -13.10
C GLY A 47 -6.99 -6.77 -14.10
N HIS A 48 -5.75 -7.18 -13.79
CA HIS A 48 -4.93 -8.08 -14.61
C HIS A 48 -4.88 -9.50 -14.03
N ALA A 49 -5.50 -9.75 -12.87
CA ALA A 49 -5.48 -11.04 -12.22
C ALA A 49 -6.33 -12.06 -13.01
N SER A 50 -5.74 -13.20 -13.34
CA SER A 50 -6.37 -14.29 -14.09
C SER A 50 -6.56 -15.55 -13.27
N THR A 51 -5.86 -15.65 -12.14
CA THR A 51 -5.91 -16.77 -11.20
C THR A 51 -6.21 -16.29 -9.77
N GLU A 52 -6.70 -17.18 -8.91
CA GLU A 52 -6.90 -16.87 -7.49
C GLU A 52 -5.56 -16.56 -6.80
N HIS A 53 -4.46 -17.14 -7.29
CA HIS A 53 -3.11 -16.84 -6.83
C HIS A 53 -2.71 -15.38 -7.15
N ASP A 54 -3.05 -14.86 -8.32
CA ASP A 54 -2.78 -13.46 -8.68
C ASP A 54 -3.52 -12.51 -7.72
N LEU A 55 -4.80 -12.79 -7.43
CA LEU A 55 -5.58 -12.01 -6.48
C LEU A 55 -5.02 -12.12 -5.05
N ALA A 56 -4.57 -13.31 -4.64
CA ALA A 56 -3.92 -13.50 -3.35
C ALA A 56 -2.62 -12.69 -3.22
N SER A 57 -1.80 -12.68 -4.27
CA SER A 57 -0.57 -11.88 -4.31
C SER A 57 -0.87 -10.38 -4.24
N VAL A 58 -1.88 -9.90 -4.98
CA VAL A 58 -2.33 -8.50 -4.89
C VAL A 58 -2.86 -8.17 -3.50
N ALA A 59 -3.67 -9.06 -2.90
CA ALA A 59 -4.18 -8.87 -1.53
C ALA A 59 -3.04 -8.76 -0.51
N LEU A 60 -2.02 -9.62 -0.60
CA LEU A 60 -0.81 -9.54 0.23
C LEU A 60 -0.05 -8.22 0.02
N GLN A 61 0.11 -7.77 -1.23
CA GLN A 61 0.74 -6.49 -1.53
C GLN A 61 -0.02 -5.30 -0.92
N ILE A 62 -1.35 -5.27 -1.03
CA ILE A 62 -2.17 -4.20 -0.43
C ILE A 62 -2.04 -4.23 1.10
N ALA A 63 -2.12 -5.40 1.72
CA ALA A 63 -1.97 -5.56 3.18
C ALA A 63 -0.60 -5.06 3.66
N THR A 64 0.47 -5.45 2.98
CA THR A 64 1.83 -4.99 3.26
C THR A 64 1.97 -3.49 3.06
N ASN A 65 1.47 -2.93 1.96
CA ASN A 65 1.55 -1.50 1.71
C ASN A 65 0.79 -0.70 2.77
N THR A 66 -0.35 -1.21 3.23
CA THR A 66 -1.11 -0.63 4.34
C THR A 66 -0.33 -0.71 5.64
N ALA A 67 0.28 -1.87 5.95
CA ALA A 67 1.14 -2.04 7.12
C ALA A 67 2.34 -1.10 7.10
N LYS A 68 3.02 -0.94 5.96
CA LYS A 68 4.14 0.00 5.78
C LYS A 68 3.71 1.46 5.98
N LYS A 69 2.58 1.86 5.40
CA LYS A 69 2.03 3.21 5.59
C LYS A 69 1.69 3.46 7.05
N ASN A 70 1.01 2.51 7.70
CA ASN A 70 0.65 2.62 9.11
C ASN A 70 1.90 2.66 10.00
N ALA A 71 2.93 1.85 9.70
CA ALA A 71 4.21 1.91 10.40
C ALA A 71 4.81 3.31 10.25
N ALA A 72 4.94 3.85 9.04
CA ALA A 72 5.46 5.20 8.82
C ALA A 72 4.68 6.27 9.59
N ILE A 73 3.35 6.21 9.59
CA ILE A 73 2.49 7.14 10.34
C ILE A 73 2.72 7.01 11.84
N ILE A 74 2.74 5.79 12.39
CA ILE A 74 3.00 5.53 13.82
C ILE A 74 4.37 6.10 14.21
N CYS A 75 5.36 5.97 13.34
CA CYS A 75 6.71 6.47 13.60
C CYS A 75 6.80 8.01 13.45
N ASP A 76 5.92 8.65 12.67
CA ASP A 76 5.89 10.11 12.50
C ASP A 76 5.04 10.84 13.55
N LEU A 77 3.98 10.20 14.05
CA LEU A 77 2.99 10.80 14.98
C LEU A 77 3.60 11.32 16.30
N GLY A 78 4.78 10.84 16.70
CA GLY A 78 5.49 11.33 17.88
C GLY A 78 6.49 12.47 17.61
N GLY A 79 7.10 12.49 16.42
CA GLY A 79 8.23 13.37 16.10
C GLY A 79 7.81 14.72 15.53
N SER A 80 6.92 14.74 14.54
CA SER A 80 6.74 15.93 13.69
C SER A 80 6.17 17.16 14.42
N THR A 81 5.21 16.99 15.32
CA THR A 81 4.64 18.11 16.10
C THR A 81 5.65 18.67 17.12
N CYS A 82 6.40 17.80 17.79
CA CYS A 82 7.40 18.18 18.79
C CYS A 82 8.61 18.86 18.11
N GLU A 83 9.13 18.27 17.02
CA GLU A 83 10.23 18.83 16.25
C GLU A 83 9.91 20.21 15.66
N ASN A 84 8.69 20.42 15.16
CA ASN A 84 8.27 21.71 14.64
C ASN A 84 8.23 22.80 15.73
N ALA A 85 7.85 22.44 16.97
CA ALA A 85 7.88 23.36 18.10
C ALA A 85 9.31 23.74 18.51
N PHE A 86 10.24 22.77 18.55
CA PHE A 86 11.64 23.02 18.88
C PHE A 86 12.39 23.81 17.79
N LYS A 87 12.08 23.56 16.50
CA LYS A 87 12.57 24.37 15.37
C LYS A 87 12.12 25.82 15.47
N GLY A 88 10.88 26.06 15.90
CA GLY A 88 10.33 27.41 16.10
C GLY A 88 11.07 28.23 17.17
N ILE A 89 11.78 27.57 18.09
CA ILE A 89 12.58 28.22 19.14
C ILE A 89 14.10 28.07 18.93
N HIS A 90 14.54 27.68 17.72
CA HIS A 90 15.95 27.48 17.35
C HIS A 90 16.72 26.54 18.29
N LYS A 91 16.05 25.53 18.87
CA LYS A 91 16.67 24.55 19.77
C LYS A 91 16.58 23.15 19.16
N LYS A 92 17.58 22.32 19.45
CA LYS A 92 17.49 20.88 19.17
C LYS A 92 16.54 20.25 20.18
N SER A 93 15.55 19.53 19.69
CA SER A 93 14.62 18.74 20.49
C SER A 93 15.38 17.64 21.26
N PRO A 94 15.17 17.48 22.57
CA PRO A 94 15.67 16.34 23.34
C PRO A 94 15.10 15.01 22.85
N MET A 95 13.95 15.05 22.16
CA MET A 95 13.31 13.88 21.56
C MET A 95 13.99 13.47 20.25
N ALA A 96 14.76 14.32 19.57
CA ALA A 96 15.38 13.99 18.28
C ALA A 96 16.29 12.75 18.36
N ASP A 97 16.95 12.53 19.49
CA ASP A 97 17.83 11.36 19.68
C ASP A 97 17.03 10.09 20.06
N MET A 98 15.84 10.23 20.68
CA MET A 98 14.89 9.14 20.99
C MET A 98 14.03 8.75 19.78
N ASP A 99 13.68 9.75 18.96
CA ASP A 99 13.02 9.64 17.67
C ASP A 99 13.91 8.90 16.68
N ARG A 100 15.24 9.09 16.76
CA ARG A 100 16.20 8.32 15.97
C ARG A 100 16.16 6.83 16.26
N GLU A 101 16.18 6.41 17.53
CA GLU A 101 16.08 4.99 17.89
C GLU A 101 14.73 4.39 17.44
N THR A 102 13.65 5.16 17.58
CA THR A 102 12.31 4.77 17.12
C THR A 102 12.27 4.64 15.60
N MET A 103 12.83 5.60 14.85
CA MET A 103 12.95 5.56 13.39
C MET A 103 13.81 4.40 12.90
N GLU A 104 14.92 4.09 13.57
CA GLU A 104 15.78 2.95 13.24
C GLU A 104 15.01 1.63 13.40
N ARG A 105 14.32 1.44 14.54
CA ARG A 105 13.46 0.26 14.77
C ARG A 105 12.30 0.18 13.78
N CYS A 106 11.72 1.31 13.42
CA CYS A 106 10.68 1.42 12.41
C CYS A 106 11.18 1.08 10.99
N GLY A 107 12.40 1.48 10.65
CA GLY A 107 13.07 1.11 9.40
C GLY A 107 13.20 -0.41 9.28
N VAL A 108 13.73 -1.05 10.33
CA VAL A 108 13.84 -2.52 10.39
C VAL A 108 12.47 -3.20 10.26
N ALA A 109 11.44 -2.68 10.93
CA ALA A 109 10.08 -3.21 10.80
C ALA A 109 9.54 -3.08 9.36
N GLY A 110 9.78 -1.94 8.70
CA GLY A 110 9.42 -1.71 7.30
C GLY A 110 10.12 -2.67 6.33
N ASP A 111 11.40 -2.96 6.57
CA ASP A 111 12.20 -3.90 5.79
C ASP A 111 11.69 -5.33 5.94
N LEU A 112 11.44 -5.79 7.18
CA LEU A 112 10.88 -7.10 7.46
C LEU A 112 9.50 -7.27 6.81
N ILE A 113 8.64 -6.26 6.88
CA ILE A 113 7.34 -6.25 6.19
C ILE A 113 7.54 -6.34 4.68
N GLY A 114 8.56 -5.67 4.12
CA GLY A 114 8.92 -5.77 2.70
C GLY A 114 9.32 -7.18 2.27
N LEU A 115 10.08 -7.90 3.09
CA LEU A 115 10.52 -9.27 2.80
C LEU A 115 9.34 -10.24 2.68
N LEU A 116 8.23 -10.00 3.38
CA LEU A 116 7.02 -10.83 3.30
C LEU A 116 6.35 -10.80 1.91
N VAL A 117 6.70 -9.84 1.05
CA VAL A 117 6.15 -9.71 -0.32
C VAL A 117 7.10 -10.27 -1.39
N ALA A 118 8.40 -10.34 -1.10
CA ALA A 118 9.42 -10.73 -2.08
C ALA A 118 9.62 -12.26 -2.17
N LYS A 119 8.84 -13.05 -1.43
CA LYS A 119 8.94 -14.51 -1.37
C LYS A 119 7.63 -15.15 -1.81
#